data_AF-A0A358NJG0-F1
#
_entry.id   AF-A0A358NJG0-F1
#
_cell.length_a   1.000
_cell.length_b   1.000
_cell.length_c   1.000
_cell.angle_alpha   90.00
_cell.angle_beta   90.00
_cell.angle_gamma   90.00
#
_symmetry.space_group_name_H-M   'P 1'
#
loop_
_entity.id
_entity.type
_entity.pdbx_description
1 polymer ?
#
loop_
_entity_poly.entity_id
_entity_poly.type
_entity_poly.pdbx_seq_one_letter_code
_entity_poly.pdbx_strand_id
1 'polypeptide(L)'
;LPIKSSELDGMDALLAIVQMPPGVPVATVAINGADNAALLAVQILSVKYEELREKFKNYKKQMAEKVFEKDKKLNDKLKNI
;
A
#
# COMPACT_ATOMS: atom_id res chain seq x y z
N LEU A 1 6.07 5.19 8.87
CA LEU A 1 5.33 3.91 8.95
C LEU A 1 5.68 3.22 10.26
N PRO A 2 4.78 2.44 10.85
CA PRO A 2 5.11 1.61 12.01
C PRO A 2 6.08 0.50 11.61
N ILE A 3 7.13 0.29 12.40
CA ILE A 3 8.11 -0.78 12.20
C ILE A 3 7.81 -1.88 13.20
N LYS A 4 7.82 -3.12 12.73
CA LYS A 4 7.63 -4.29 13.60
C LYS A 4 8.79 -4.39 14.61
N SER A 5 8.44 -4.38 15.89
CA SER A 5 9.32 -4.71 17.02
C SER A 5 9.25 -6.21 17.34
N SER A 6 10.19 -6.70 18.15
CA SER A 6 10.23 -8.08 18.66
C SER A 6 9.03 -8.41 19.54
N GLU A 7 8.55 -7.43 20.31
CA GLU A 7 7.42 -7.52 21.21
C GLU A 7 6.15 -6.95 20.53
N LEU A 8 4.99 -7.56 20.78
CA LEU A 8 3.68 -7.06 20.34
C LEU A 8 3.49 -6.88 18.82
N ASP A 9 4.36 -7.49 18.00
CA ASP A 9 4.29 -7.50 16.53
C ASP A 9 4.16 -6.12 15.87
N GLY A 10 4.64 -5.05 16.52
CA GLY A 10 4.56 -3.67 16.02
C GLY A 10 3.24 -2.96 16.32
N MET A 11 2.36 -3.53 17.15
CA MET A 11 1.13 -2.86 17.61
C MET A 11 1.44 -1.62 18.45
N ASP A 12 2.48 -1.70 19.27
CA ASP A 12 3.07 -0.58 20.00
C ASP A 12 3.47 0.58 19.06
N ALA A 13 4.23 0.28 18.00
CA ALA A 13 4.65 1.24 17.01
C ALA A 13 3.45 1.81 16.23
N LEU A 14 2.45 0.98 15.92
CA LEU A 14 1.25 1.43 15.22
C LEU A 14 0.48 2.45 16.08
N LEU A 15 0.20 2.11 17.33
CA LEU A 15 -0.54 2.97 18.25
C LEU A 15 0.23 4.26 18.57
N ALA A 16 1.55 4.18 18.74
CA ALA A 16 2.39 5.34 18.99
C ALA A 16 2.38 6.37 17.83
N ILE A 17 2.14 5.92 16.60
CA ILE A 17 2.15 6.79 15.41
C ILE A 17 0.73 7.23 15.02
N VAL A 18 -0.26 6.36 15.11
CA VAL A 18 -1.63 6.66 14.63
C VAL A 18 -2.44 7.51 15.62
N GLN A 19 -2.18 7.40 16.92
CA GLN A 19 -2.94 8.06 17.98
C GLN A 19 -2.50 9.51 18.20
N MET A 20 -2.49 10.32 17.14
CA MET A 20 -2.12 11.73 17.23
C MET A 20 -3.25 12.59 17.83
N PRO A 21 -2.91 13.62 18.63
CA PRO A 21 -3.90 14.53 19.18
C PRO A 21 -4.55 15.42 18.10
N PRO A 22 -5.70 16.05 18.40
CA PRO A 22 -6.36 16.97 17.48
C PRO A 22 -5.43 18.09 17.01
N GLY A 23 -5.45 18.38 15.71
CA GLY A 23 -4.68 19.48 15.09
C GLY A 23 -3.34 19.07 14.47
N VAL A 24 -2.83 17.86 14.73
CA VAL A 24 -1.55 17.38 14.17
C VAL A 24 -1.74 16.01 13.51
N PRO A 25 -2.29 15.93 12.29
CA PRO A 25 -2.56 14.65 11.64
C PRO A 25 -1.27 13.97 11.15
N VAL A 26 -1.25 12.64 11.20
CA VAL A 26 -0.19 11.80 10.62
C VAL A 26 -0.83 10.75 9.71
N ALA A 27 -0.33 10.65 8.48
CA ALA A 27 -0.78 9.66 7.51
C ALA A 27 -0.11 8.30 7.77
N THR A 28 -0.69 7.51 8.67
CA THR A 28 -0.17 6.19 9.06
C THR A 28 -0.59 5.11 8.04
N VAL A 29 0.35 4.24 7.69
CA VAL A 29 0.11 3.05 6.84
C VAL A 29 0.34 1.77 7.66
N ALA A 30 0.14 0.60 7.03
CA ALA A 30 0.35 -0.70 7.66
C ALA A 30 1.75 -0.85 8.30
N ILE A 31 1.85 -1.71 9.33
CA ILE A 31 3.13 -2.13 9.93
C ILE A 31 4.03 -2.71 8.84
N ASN A 32 5.29 -2.28 8.80
CA ASN A 32 6.25 -2.58 7.73
C ASN A 32 5.75 -2.24 6.30
N GLY A 33 4.74 -1.39 6.17
CA GLY A 33 4.12 -1.01 4.90
C GLY A 33 4.89 0.03 4.10
N ALA A 34 6.20 -0.17 3.89
CA ALA A 34 7.07 0.80 3.23
C ALA A 34 6.62 1.11 1.79
N ASP A 35 6.23 0.09 1.03
CA ASP A 35 5.72 0.25 -0.33
C ASP A 35 4.45 1.12 -0.36
N ASN A 36 3.52 0.90 0.58
CA ASN A 36 2.31 1.71 0.69
C ASN A 36 2.60 3.15 1.11
N ALA A 37 3.60 3.38 1.98
CA ALA A 37 4.05 4.72 2.31
C ALA A 37 4.61 5.46 1.07
N ALA A 38 5.43 4.78 0.26
CA ALA A 38 5.97 5.34 -0.98
C ALA A 38 4.85 5.63 -2.00
N LEU A 39 3.90 4.70 -2.18
CA LEU A 39 2.76 4.89 -3.08
C LEU A 39 1.85 6.04 -2.62
N LEU A 40 1.62 6.19 -1.31
CA LEU A 40 0.87 7.31 -0.76
C LEU A 40 1.57 8.65 -1.03
N ALA A 41 2.90 8.71 -0.84
CA ALA A 41 3.69 9.89 -1.18
C ALA A 41 3.59 10.21 -2.68
N VAL A 42 3.73 9.22 -3.56
CA VAL A 42 3.55 9.41 -5.02
C VAL A 42 2.15 9.91 -5.34
N GLN A 43 1.11 9.39 -4.69
CA GLN A 43 -0.27 9.81 -4.89
C GLN A 43 -0.48 11.28 -4.48
N ILE A 44 0.10 11.72 -3.36
CA ILE A 44 0.07 13.13 -2.94
C ILE A 44 0.82 14.02 -3.95
N LEU A 45 2.03 13.62 -4.36
CA LEU A 45 2.83 14.37 -5.32
C LEU A 45 2.16 14.47 -6.70
N SER A 46 1.40 13.45 -7.10
CA SER A 46 0.63 13.39 -8.35
C SER A 46 -0.43 14.48 -8.48
N VAL A 47 -0.79 15.16 -7.39
CA VAL A 47 -1.65 16.35 -7.43
C VAL A 47 -0.99 17.49 -8.22
N LYS A 48 0.33 17.66 -8.06
CA LYS A 48 1.11 18.71 -8.70
C LYS A 48 1.86 18.23 -9.95
N TYR A 49 2.40 17.01 -9.93
CA TYR A 49 3.26 16.50 -11.00
C TYR A 49 2.50 15.50 -11.88
N GLU A 50 2.08 15.96 -13.06
CA GLU A 50 1.28 15.15 -14.01
C GLU A 50 2.01 13.86 -14.45
N GLU A 51 3.34 13.92 -14.57
CA GLU A 51 4.15 12.73 -14.91
C GLU A 51 4.02 11.60 -13.87
N LEU A 52 3.92 11.94 -12.57
CA LEU A 52 3.74 10.96 -11.51
C LEU A 52 2.32 10.41 -11.51
N ARG A 53 1.34 11.26 -11.86
CA ARG A 53 -0.05 10.86 -12.01
C ARG A 53 -0.22 9.79 -13.08
N GLU A 54 0.35 10.00 -14.26
CA GLU A 54 0.28 9.02 -15.35
C GLU A 54 1.02 7.73 -15.01
N LYS A 55 2.20 7.82 -14.40
CA LYS A 55 2.92 6.64 -13.89
C LYS A 55 2.10 5.87 -12.85
N PHE A 56 1.44 6.56 -11.93
CA PHE A 56 0.62 5.95 -10.89
C PHE A 56 -0.64 5.29 -11.45
N LYS A 57 -1.31 5.91 -12.43
CA LYS A 57 -2.42 5.29 -13.17
C LYS A 57 -2.00 4.00 -13.86
N ASN A 58 -0.87 4.03 -14.56
CA ASN A 58 -0.34 2.84 -15.24
C ASN A 58 0.03 1.73 -14.24
N TYR A 59 0.65 2.08 -13.11
CA TYR A 59 0.95 1.15 -12.03
C TYR A 59 -0.32 0.43 -11.51
N LYS A 60 -1.42 1.18 -11.28
CA LYS A 60 -2.71 0.61 -10.86
C LYS A 60 -3.31 -0.32 -11.92
N LYS A 61 -3.20 0.04 -13.21
CA LYS A 61 -3.66 -0.81 -14.33
C LYS A 61 -2.90 -2.15 -14.35
N GLN A 62 -1.57 -2.10 -14.28
CA GLN A 62 -0.73 -3.30 -14.25
C GLN A 62 -1.01 -4.19 -13.03
N MET A 63 -1.35 -3.59 -11.88
CA MET A 63 -1.75 -4.35 -10.70
C MET A 63 -3.05 -5.13 -10.94
N ALA A 64 -4.05 -4.52 -11.57
CA ALA A 64 -5.30 -5.19 -11.91
C ALA A 64 -5.07 -6.32 -12.93
N GLU A 65 -4.28 -6.07 -13.98
CA GLU A 65 -3.92 -7.09 -14.99
C GLU A 65 -3.26 -8.33 -14.33
N LYS A 66 -2.32 -8.12 -13.40
CA LYS A 66 -1.69 -9.21 -12.65
C LYS A 66 -2.68 -10.05 -11.84
N VAL A 67 -3.74 -9.44 -11.31
CA VAL A 67 -4.79 -10.18 -10.58
C VAL A 67 -5.60 -11.04 -11.55
N PHE A 68 -6.02 -10.49 -12.70
CA PHE A 68 -6.73 -11.25 -13.73
C PHE A 68 -5.89 -12.41 -14.27
N GLU A 69 -4.59 -12.22 -14.48
CA GLU A 69 -3.70 -13.30 -14.90
C GLU A 69 -3.58 -14.40 -13.84
N LYS A 70 -3.48 -14.04 -12.55
CA LYS A 70 -3.42 -15.01 -11.46
C LYS A 70 -4.73 -15.79 -11.34
N ASP A 71 -5.87 -15.11 -11.47
CA ASP A 71 -7.20 -15.73 -11.44
C ASP A 71 -7.38 -16.72 -12.60
N LYS A 72 -7.03 -16.32 -13.82
CA LYS A 72 -7.07 -17.22 -14.99
C LYS A 72 -6.22 -18.48 -14.76
N LYS A 73 -4.98 -18.30 -14.28
CA LYS A 73 -4.07 -19.42 -13.97
C LYS A 73 -4.64 -20.34 -12.88
N LEU A 74 -5.32 -19.80 -11.89
CA LEU A 74 -5.97 -20.58 -10.83
C LEU A 74 -7.14 -21.39 -11.41
N ASN A 75 -8.01 -20.76 -12.20
CA ASN A 75 -9.15 -21.42 -12.83
C ASN A 75 -8.74 -22.52 -13.80
N ASP A 76 -7.68 -22.32 -14.58
CA ASP A 76 -7.15 -23.35 -15.47
C ASP A 76 -6.61 -24.56 -14.69
N LYS A 77 -5.98 -24.35 -13.52
CA LYS A 77 -5.56 -25.45 -12.63
C LYS A 77 -6.75 -26.21 -12.05
N LEU A 78 -7.79 -25.50 -11.64
CA LEU A 78 -8.99 -26.11 -11.04
C LEU A 78 -9.79 -26.94 -12.05
N LYS A 79 -9.78 -26.58 -13.34
CA LYS A 79 -10.41 -27.37 -14.42
C LYS A 79 -9.65 -28.65 -14.78
N ASN A 80 -8.39 -28.76 -14.39
CA ASN A 80 -7.52 -29.89 -14.66
C ASN A 80 -7.42 -30.88 -13.47
N ILE A 81 -8.24 -30.66 -12.43
CA ILE A 81 -8.44 -31.54 -11.27
C ILE A 81 -9.82 -32.19 -11.42
#